data_AF-A0A2U0HRA6-F1
#
_entry.id   AF-A0A2U0HRA6-F1
#
_cell.length_a   1.000
_cell.length_b   1.000
_cell.length_c   1.000
_cell.angle_alpha   90.00
_cell.angle_beta   90.00
_cell.angle_gamma   90.00
#
_symmetry.space_group_name_H-M   'P 1'
#
loop_
_entity.id
_entity.type
_entity.pdbx_description
1 polymer ?
#
loop_
_entity_poly.entity_id
_entity_poly.type
_entity_poly.pdbx_seq_one_letter_code
_entity_poly.pdbx_strand_id
1 'polypeptide(L)'
;EKKEIPEAYKNHQYKASGFMEPRIIEDYPIRDNLVSLSLKRRRWDVLLDQKWIKVNRSWGEIIAQGTRLSKEFADFLKEGDR
;
A
#
# COMPACT_ATOMS: atom_id res chain seq x y z
N GLU A 1 1.96 5.05 9.86
CA GLU A 1 2.76 4.75 8.65
C GLU A 1 4.21 5.16 8.90
N LYS A 2 5.18 4.27 8.68
CA LYS A 2 6.60 4.54 8.95
C LYS A 2 7.15 5.54 7.93
N LYS A 3 8.08 6.40 8.36
CA LYS A 3 8.75 7.41 7.49
C LYS A 3 9.90 6.78 6.69
N GLU A 4 9.63 5.65 6.03
CA GLU A 4 10.63 4.92 5.26
C GLU A 4 10.37 5.11 3.76
N ILE A 5 11.40 5.49 3.02
CA ILE A 5 11.34 5.57 1.56
C ILE A 5 11.46 4.15 0.97
N PRO A 6 10.76 3.83 -0.14
CA PRO A 6 10.94 2.54 -0.79
C PRO A 6 12.40 2.35 -1.23
N GLU A 7 12.94 1.14 -1.06
CA GLU A 7 14.35 0.83 -1.33
C GLU A 7 14.78 1.18 -2.75
N ALA A 8 13.90 0.99 -3.73
CA ALA A 8 14.12 1.34 -5.13
C ALA A 8 14.50 2.83 -5.35
N TYR A 9 14.06 3.73 -4.47
CA TYR A 9 14.29 5.18 -4.59
C TYR A 9 15.24 5.73 -3.52
N LYS A 10 15.87 4.87 -2.72
CA LYS A 10 16.75 5.28 -1.61
C LYS A 10 17.95 6.11 -2.07
N ASN A 11 18.44 5.85 -3.28
CA ASN A 11 19.59 6.54 -3.87
C ASN A 11 19.22 7.80 -4.67
N HIS A 12 17.92 8.13 -4.78
CA HIS A 12 17.46 9.28 -5.56
C HIS A 12 17.18 10.47 -4.63
N GLN A 13 17.21 11.68 -5.19
CA GLN A 13 16.78 12.85 -4.42
C GLN A 13 15.27 12.79 -4.21
N TYR A 14 14.82 12.91 -2.95
CA TYR A 14 13.41 12.80 -2.60
C TYR A 14 12.96 13.88 -1.62
N LYS A 15 11.66 14.16 -1.64
CA LYS A 15 10.98 15.05 -0.71
C LYS A 15 9.79 14.34 -0.08
N ALA A 16 9.68 14.44 1.24
CA ALA A 16 8.49 13.95 1.96
C ALA A 16 7.30 14.88 1.68
N SER A 17 6.31 14.41 0.92
CA SER A 17 5.24 15.24 0.36
C SER A 17 3.87 15.01 1.01
N GLY A 18 3.84 14.36 2.18
CA GLY A 18 2.61 14.12 2.93
C GLY A 18 1.95 12.79 2.56
N PHE A 19 0.69 12.82 2.14
CA PHE A 19 -0.12 11.65 1.85
C PHE A 19 -0.73 11.73 0.44
N MET A 20 -0.97 10.57 -0.17
CA MET A 20 -1.79 10.45 -1.38
C MET A 20 -3.27 10.56 -1.03
N GLU A 21 -4.09 10.69 -2.07
CA GLU A 21 -5.55 10.64 -1.92
C GLU A 21 -5.95 9.34 -1.20
N PRO A 22 -6.83 9.45 -0.19
CA PRO A 22 -7.28 8.28 0.55
C PRO A 22 -8.07 7.36 -0.38
N ARG A 23 -7.81 6.06 -0.27
CA ARG A 23 -8.68 5.05 -0.85
C ARG A 23 -9.70 4.63 0.19
N ILE A 24 -10.98 4.79 -0.11
CA ILE A 24 -12.06 4.32 0.75
C ILE A 24 -12.45 2.92 0.29
N ILE A 25 -12.51 1.99 1.23
CA ILE A 25 -13.08 0.66 1.05
C ILE A 25 -14.39 0.68 1.82
N GLU A 26 -15.49 0.68 1.09
CA GLU A 26 -16.82 0.47 1.64
C GLU A 26 -16.99 -1.01 2.01
N ASP A 27 -17.89 -1.28 2.94
CA ASP A 27 -18.22 -2.62 3.41
C ASP A 27 -17.06 -3.42 4.01
N TYR A 28 -16.15 -2.76 4.74
CA TYR A 28 -15.06 -3.42 5.43
C TYR A 28 -15.57 -4.07 6.74
N PRO A 29 -15.52 -5.41 6.88
CA PRO A 29 -16.06 -6.07 8.05
C PRO A 29 -15.11 -5.92 9.25
N ILE A 30 -15.58 -5.33 10.34
CA ILE A 30 -14.86 -5.30 11.63
C ILE A 30 -15.78 -5.83 12.71
N ARG A 31 -15.51 -7.05 13.21
CA ARG A 31 -16.26 -7.68 14.32
C ARG A 31 -17.79 -7.54 14.13
N ASP A 32 -18.26 -8.00 12.97
CA ASP A 32 -19.68 -7.97 12.56
C ASP A 32 -20.28 -6.59 12.28
N ASN A 33 -19.49 -5.51 12.37
CA ASN A 33 -19.91 -4.19 11.92
C ASN A 33 -19.44 -3.91 10.50
N LEU A 34 -20.36 -3.38 9.70
CA LEU A 34 -20.10 -2.91 8.35
C LEU A 34 -19.61 -1.46 8.42
N VAL A 35 -18.32 -1.24 8.20
CA VAL A 35 -17.70 0.08 8.33
C VAL A 35 -16.94 0.47 7.06
N SER A 36 -16.69 1.77 6.90
CA SER A 36 -15.81 2.26 5.83
C SER A 36 -14.37 2.35 6.32
N LEU A 37 -13.45 1.68 5.60
CA LEU A 37 -12.03 1.75 5.86
C LEU A 37 -11.39 2.80 4.94
N SER A 38 -10.91 3.90 5.51
CA SER A 38 -10.16 4.92 4.76
C SER A 38 -8.64 4.68 4.85
N LEU A 39 -8.04 4.26 3.73
CA LEU A 39 -6.61 4.00 3.62
C LEU A 39 -5.88 5.22 3.08
N LYS A 40 -5.10 5.89 3.93
CA LYS A 40 -4.15 6.93 3.53
C LYS A 40 -2.76 6.31 3.36
N ARG A 41 -2.07 6.69 2.27
CA ARG A 41 -0.71 6.20 1.95
C ARG A 41 0.26 7.38 1.92
N ARG A 42 1.47 7.19 2.43
CA ARG A 42 2.54 8.18 2.42
C ARG A 42 2.94 8.47 0.98
N ARG A 43 3.02 9.76 0.64
CA ARG A 43 3.51 10.24 -0.64
C ARG A 43 4.94 10.72 -0.51
N TRP A 44 5.79 10.22 -1.39
CA TRP A 44 7.15 10.69 -1.60
C TRP A 44 7.23 11.26 -3.00
N ASP A 45 7.79 12.47 -3.13
CA ASP A 45 8.14 13.00 -4.44
C ASP A 45 9.61 12.63 -4.67
N VAL A 46 9.90 11.92 -5.75
CA VAL A 46 11.26 11.50 -6.13
C VAL A 46 11.64 12.18 -7.42
N LEU A 47 12.86 12.69 -7.50
CA LEU A 47 13.42 13.27 -8.72
C LEU A 47 14.02 12.15 -9.57
N LEU A 48 13.43 11.91 -10.74
CA LEU A 48 13.88 10.91 -11.72
C LEU A 48 13.92 11.58 -13.09
N ASP A 49 15.04 11.49 -13.79
CA ASP A 49 15.25 12.11 -15.11
C ASP A 49 14.80 13.59 -15.18
N GLN A 50 15.18 14.38 -14.17
CA GLN A 50 14.82 15.80 -13.99
C GLN A 50 13.31 16.09 -13.80
N LYS A 51 12.48 15.06 -13.58
CA LYS A 51 11.05 15.21 -13.30
C LYS A 51 10.71 14.67 -11.91
N TRP A 52 9.86 15.40 -11.19
CA TRP A 52 9.33 14.94 -9.92
C TRP A 52 8.20 13.93 -10.16
N ILE A 53 8.43 12.69 -9.78
CA ILE A 53 7.44 11.62 -9.81
C ILE A 53 6.89 11.37 -8.40
N LYS A 54 5.59 11.13 -8.30
CA LYS A 54 4.92 10.80 -7.04
C LYS A 54 5.01 9.29 -6.85
N VAL A 55 5.70 8.86 -5.82
CA VAL A 55 5.86 7.45 -5.48
C VAL A 55 5.32 7.17 -4.09
N ASN A 56 4.90 5.93 -3.89
CA ASN A 56 4.47 5.39 -2.61
C ASN A 56 5.17 4.04 -2.37
N ARG A 57 5.00 3.47 -1.19
CA ARG A 57 5.47 2.12 -0.91
C ARG A 57 4.72 1.11 -1.78
N SER A 58 5.46 0.34 -2.58
CA SER A 58 4.90 -0.79 -3.33
C SER A 58 4.38 -1.83 -2.34
N TRP A 59 3.09 -2.15 -2.45
CA TRP A 59 2.44 -3.24 -1.69
C TRP A 59 2.38 -4.54 -2.49
N GLY A 60 2.97 -4.59 -3.70
CA GLY A 60 2.83 -5.70 -4.63
C GLY A 60 3.32 -7.05 -4.10
N GLU A 61 4.32 -7.06 -3.22
CA GLU A 61 4.84 -8.28 -2.60
C GLU A 61 3.99 -8.76 -1.41
N ILE A 62 3.21 -7.86 -0.81
CA ILE A 62 2.41 -8.14 0.38
C ILE A 62 1.03 -8.66 -0.01
N ILE A 63 0.52 -8.29 -1.19
CA ILE A 63 -0.82 -8.62 -1.67
C ILE A 63 -0.73 -9.83 -2.60
N ALA A 64 -1.57 -10.84 -2.38
CA ALA A 64 -1.65 -11.98 -3.29
C ALA A 64 -2.19 -11.53 -4.66
N GLN A 65 -1.47 -11.92 -5.73
CA GLN A 65 -1.79 -11.54 -7.10
C GLN A 65 -3.26 -11.88 -7.45
N GLY A 66 -3.99 -10.89 -7.97
CA GLY A 66 -5.41 -11.04 -8.33
C GLY A 66 -6.40 -10.94 -7.16
N THR A 67 -5.92 -10.78 -5.92
CA THR A 67 -6.79 -10.64 -4.74
C THR A 67 -6.52 -9.33 -4.00
N ARG A 68 -7.43 -8.95 -3.10
CA ARG A 68 -7.22 -7.86 -2.14
C ARG A 68 -6.69 -8.36 -0.79
N LEU A 69 -6.26 -9.63 -0.72
CA LEU A 69 -5.81 -10.29 0.50
C LEU A 69 -4.30 -10.20 0.61
N SER A 70 -3.78 -10.23 1.85
CA SER A 70 -2.35 -10.43 2.03
C SER A 70 -1.95 -11.80 1.51
N LYS A 71 -0.71 -11.95 1.05
CA LYS A 71 -0.19 -13.22 0.55
C LYS A 71 -0.36 -14.33 1.59
N GLU A 72 0.01 -14.06 2.84
CA GLU A 72 -0.13 -14.99 3.97
C GLU A 72 -1.58 -15.42 4.21
N PHE A 73 -2.54 -14.48 4.13
CA PHE A 73 -3.95 -14.81 4.35
C PHE A 73 -4.56 -15.58 3.17
N ALA A 74 -4.16 -15.23 1.94
CA ALA A 74 -4.56 -15.99 0.76
C ALA A 74 -3.99 -17.42 0.78
N ASP A 75 -2.74 -17.58 1.23
CA ASP A 75 -2.11 -18.89 1.38
C ASP A 75 -2.78 -19.71 2.49
N PHE A 76 -3.14 -19.09 3.62
CA PHE A 76 -3.94 -19.73 4.68
C PHE A 76 -5.28 -20.28 4.17
N LEU A 77 -6.02 -19.48 3.39
CA LEU A 77 -7.30 -19.92 2.82
C LEU A 77 -7.12 -21.11 1.87
N LYS A 78 -6.06 -21.11 1.05
CA LYS A 78 -5.76 -22.23 0.14
C LYS A 78 -5.37 -23.51 0.88
N GLU A 79 -4.78 -23.40 2.06
CA GLU A 79 -4.36 -24.54 2.87
C GLU A 79 -5.55 -25.19 3.58
N GLY A 80 -6.61 -24.43 3.90
CA GLY A 80 -7.87 -24.96 4.44
C GLY A 80 -8.78 -25.64 3.41
N ASP A 81 -8.58 -25.38 2.11
CA ASP A 81 -9.32 -26.01 1.00
C ASP A 81 -8.70 -27.34 0.52
N ARG A 82 -7.64 -27.84 1.19
CA ARG A 82 -6.94 -29.09 0.86
C ARG A 82 -7.35 -30.28 1.72
#